data_AF-A0AAX4JWV8-F1
#
_entry.id   AF-A0AAX4JWV8-F1
#
_cell.length_a   1.000
_cell.length_b   1.000
_cell.length_c   1.000
_cell.angle_alpha   90.00
_cell.angle_beta   90.00
_cell.angle_gamma   90.00
#
_symmetry.space_group_name_H-M   'P 1'
#
loop_
_entity.id
_entity.type
_entity.pdbx_description
1 polymer ?
#
loop_
_entity_poly.entity_id
_entity_poly.type
_entity_poly.pdbx_seq_one_letter_code
_entity_poly.pdbx_strand_id
1 'polypeptide(L)'
;MSPKRERSSDSDEKPSTSGSPKKSPRKERQDWTLEEETKFLTIIDDIVKANLWSMAKEQPEFSGRKHGAVMSHWNAMASLIFVSCPLYQDPQLLLSKVRPKS
;
A
#
# COMPACT_ATOMS: atom_id res chain seq x y z
N MET A 1 6.50 -11.17 59.04
CA MET A 1 7.18 -11.50 57.77
C MET A 1 7.63 -12.96 57.88
N SER A 2 6.96 -14.01 57.40
CA SER A 2 5.83 -14.18 56.46
C SER A 2 5.02 -15.42 56.88
N PRO A 3 3.70 -15.49 56.64
CA PRO A 3 2.98 -16.76 56.71
C PRO A 3 2.51 -17.28 55.33
N LYS A 4 3.04 -18.46 55.00
CA LYS A 4 2.42 -19.66 54.41
C LYS A 4 1.15 -19.55 53.56
N ARG A 5 1.25 -20.20 52.39
CA ARG A 5 0.25 -20.60 51.39
C ARG A 5 -0.81 -21.55 52.00
N GLU A 6 -2.09 -21.26 51.81
CA GLU A 6 -3.15 -22.28 51.78
C GLU A 6 -4.13 -22.02 50.63
N ARG A 7 -4.54 -23.13 50.02
CA ARG A 7 -5.38 -23.27 48.84
C ARG A 7 -6.80 -23.55 49.33
N SER A 8 -7.78 -22.75 48.93
CA SER A 8 -9.20 -23.11 49.09
C SER A 8 -9.83 -23.25 47.72
N SER A 9 -10.41 -24.43 47.50
CA SER A 9 -11.19 -24.85 46.35
C SER A 9 -12.61 -25.06 46.86
N ASP A 10 -13.56 -24.25 46.42
CA ASP A 10 -15.01 -24.43 46.54
C ASP A 10 -15.61 -23.56 45.42
N SER A 11 -16.00 -24.14 44.28
CA SER A 11 -17.37 -24.59 43.97
C SER A 11 -18.41 -23.51 44.27
N ASP A 12 -18.88 -22.76 43.28
CA ASP A 12 -20.15 -23.06 42.60
C ASP A 12 -20.50 -21.97 41.55
N GLU A 13 -21.35 -22.36 40.61
CA GLU A 13 -22.12 -21.56 39.64
C GLU A 13 -21.38 -20.73 38.56
N LYS A 14 -21.38 -21.30 37.35
CA LYS A 14 -21.27 -20.57 36.08
C LYS A 14 -22.37 -19.50 35.97
N PRO A 15 -22.05 -18.22 35.69
CA PRO A 15 -22.82 -17.48 34.71
C PRO A 15 -22.23 -17.83 33.34
N SER A 16 -22.98 -18.65 32.61
CA SER A 16 -22.86 -18.74 31.15
C SER A 16 -23.09 -17.35 30.55
N THR A 17 -22.06 -16.52 30.53
CA THR A 17 -21.99 -15.38 29.62
C THR A 17 -21.02 -15.77 28.52
N SER A 18 -21.48 -16.70 27.69
CA SER A 18 -20.99 -16.93 26.32
C SER A 18 -21.28 -15.70 25.46
N GLY A 19 -20.82 -14.53 25.89
CA GLY A 19 -20.69 -13.36 25.05
C GLY A 19 -19.53 -13.60 24.11
N SER A 20 -19.76 -14.34 23.03
CA SER A 20 -18.86 -14.31 21.88
C SER A 20 -18.52 -12.85 21.61
N PRO A 21 -17.23 -12.48 21.45
CA PRO A 21 -16.86 -11.11 21.15
C PRO A 21 -17.68 -10.67 19.94
N LYS A 22 -18.54 -9.65 20.13
CA LYS A 22 -19.33 -9.09 19.02
C LYS A 22 -18.31 -8.72 17.95
N LYS A 23 -18.34 -9.42 16.81
CA LYS A 23 -17.50 -9.10 15.64
C LYS A 23 -17.61 -7.60 15.44
N SER A 24 -16.50 -6.89 15.65
CA SER A 24 -16.47 -5.46 15.38
C SER A 24 -16.93 -5.26 13.93
N PRO A 25 -17.75 -4.23 13.64
CA PRO A 25 -18.09 -3.92 12.27
C PRO A 25 -16.79 -3.79 11.49
N ARG A 26 -16.55 -4.72 10.55
CA ARG A 26 -15.40 -4.61 9.65
C ARG A 26 -15.67 -3.36 8.84
N LYS A 27 -14.86 -2.31 9.08
CA LYS A 27 -14.91 -1.10 8.27
C LYS A 27 -14.71 -1.52 6.82
N GLU A 28 -15.65 -1.15 5.95
CA GLU A 28 -15.53 -1.41 4.52
C GLU A 28 -14.23 -0.76 4.03
N ARG A 29 -13.46 -1.51 3.24
CA ARG A 29 -12.23 -0.98 2.66
C ARG A 29 -12.66 -0.01 1.57
N GLN A 30 -12.10 1.19 1.63
CA GLN A 30 -12.33 2.18 0.59
C GLN A 30 -11.54 1.78 -0.65
N ASP A 31 -12.20 1.82 -1.80
CA ASP A 31 -11.56 1.58 -3.08
C ASP A 31 -10.63 2.76 -3.42
N TRP A 32 -9.52 2.45 -4.08
CA TRP A 32 -8.56 3.47 -4.51
C TRP A 32 -9.15 4.33 -5.61
N THR A 33 -9.13 5.64 -5.42
CA THR A 33 -9.50 6.57 -6.48
C THR A 33 -8.31 6.81 -7.42
N LEU A 34 -8.60 7.15 -8.68
CA LEU A 34 -7.57 7.44 -9.69
C LEU A 34 -6.63 8.58 -9.28
N GLU A 35 -7.17 9.57 -8.59
CA GLU A 35 -6.38 10.69 -8.07
C GLU A 35 -5.41 10.24 -6.97
N GLU A 36 -5.84 9.36 -6.08
CA GLU A 36 -4.99 8.80 -5.03
C GLU A 36 -3.91 7.92 -5.63
N GLU A 37 -4.24 7.07 -6.61
CA GLU A 37 -3.24 6.25 -7.32
C GLU A 37 -2.19 7.14 -8.00
N THR A 38 -2.62 8.20 -8.68
CA THR A 38 -1.68 9.13 -9.33
C THR A 38 -0.74 9.78 -8.32
N LYS A 39 -1.29 10.29 -7.21
CA LYS A 39 -0.49 10.90 -6.13
C LYS A 39 0.45 9.87 -5.48
N PHE A 40 -0.01 8.65 -5.31
CA PHE A 40 0.77 7.57 -4.73
C PHE A 40 1.95 7.19 -5.64
N LEU A 41 1.73 7.10 -6.95
CA LEU A 41 2.78 6.86 -7.93
C LEU A 41 3.82 7.98 -7.96
N THR A 42 3.40 9.25 -7.89
CA THR A 42 4.35 10.38 -7.83
C THR A 42 5.19 10.34 -6.57
N ILE A 43 4.61 9.97 -5.42
CA ILE A 43 5.34 9.82 -4.16
C ILE A 43 6.39 8.71 -4.27
N ILE A 44 6.04 7.57 -4.88
CA ILE A 44 6.98 6.47 -5.10
C ILE A 44 8.14 6.92 -5.99
N ASP A 45 7.84 7.59 -7.12
CA ASP A 45 8.86 8.08 -8.04
C ASP A 45 9.84 9.06 -7.36
N ASP A 46 9.33 9.97 -6.53
CA ASP A 46 10.16 10.91 -5.76
C ASP A 46 11.06 10.20 -4.74
N ILE A 47 10.51 9.23 -4.00
CA ILE A 47 11.29 8.43 -3.03
C ILE A 47 12.39 7.66 -3.73
N VAL A 48 12.08 7.04 -4.87
CA VAL A 48 13.08 6.30 -5.64
C VAL A 48 14.14 7.26 -6.16
N LYS A 49 13.77 8.37 -6.80
CA LYS A 49 14.75 9.35 -7.29
C LYS A 49 15.65 9.91 -6.19
N ALA A 50 15.13 10.13 -4.99
CA ALA A 50 15.91 10.63 -3.86
C ALA A 50 16.96 9.61 -3.36
N ASN A 51 16.61 8.32 -3.35
CA ASN A 51 17.43 7.26 -2.72
C ASN A 51 18.18 6.35 -3.71
N LEU A 52 17.77 6.31 -4.97
CA LEU A 52 18.31 5.38 -5.96
C LEU A 52 19.80 5.60 -6.16
N TRP A 53 20.24 6.85 -6.27
CA TRP A 53 21.66 7.13 -6.49
C TRP A 53 22.51 6.81 -5.27
N SER A 54 22.04 7.15 -4.06
CA SER A 54 22.79 6.88 -2.83
C SER A 54 23.01 5.39 -2.63
N MET A 55 22.03 4.56 -2.98
CA MET A 55 22.16 3.11 -2.93
C MET A 55 22.95 2.54 -4.11
N ALA A 56 22.75 3.06 -5.33
CA ALA A 56 23.42 2.54 -6.52
C ALA A 56 24.94 2.73 -6.45
N LYS A 57 25.43 3.87 -5.94
CA LYS A 57 26.88 4.11 -5.83
C LYS A 57 27.60 3.17 -4.85
N GLU A 58 26.88 2.53 -3.93
CA GLU A 58 27.44 1.55 -2.98
C GLU A 58 27.62 0.17 -3.61
N GLN A 59 26.95 -0.07 -4.74
CA GLN A 59 27.02 -1.33 -5.46
C GLN A 59 28.20 -1.31 -6.46
N PRO A 60 29.08 -2.34 -6.43
CA PRO A 60 30.26 -2.37 -7.30
C PRO A 60 29.90 -2.39 -8.79
N GLU A 61 28.72 -2.90 -9.15
CA GLU A 61 28.18 -3.01 -10.51
C GLU A 61 27.88 -1.65 -11.16
N PHE A 62 27.62 -0.63 -10.33
CA PHE A 62 27.27 0.72 -10.79
C PHE A 62 28.40 1.73 -10.58
N SER A 63 29.54 1.30 -10.03
CA SER A 63 30.72 2.13 -9.74
C SER A 63 31.27 2.87 -10.97
N GLY A 64 31.09 2.31 -12.18
CA GLY A 64 31.48 2.93 -13.44
C GLY A 64 30.41 3.80 -14.10
N ARG A 65 29.19 3.87 -13.55
CA ARG A 65 28.07 4.60 -14.17
C ARG A 65 27.93 6.00 -13.57
N LYS A 66 27.56 6.95 -14.43
CA LYS A 66 27.23 8.32 -14.01
C LYS A 66 25.81 8.36 -13.42
N HIS A 67 25.60 9.24 -12.44
CA HIS A 67 24.28 9.51 -11.85
C HIS A 67 23.17 9.67 -12.90
N GLY A 68 23.41 10.46 -13.95
CA GLY A 68 22.44 10.68 -15.01
C GLY A 68 22.07 9.42 -15.81
N ALA A 69 23.00 8.47 -15.98
CA ALA A 69 22.71 7.22 -16.66
C ALA A 69 21.79 6.31 -15.82
N VAL A 70 21.99 6.29 -14.51
CA VAL A 70 21.13 5.54 -13.57
C VAL A 70 19.72 6.15 -13.53
N MET A 71 19.61 7.48 -13.45
CA MET A 71 18.32 8.17 -13.47
C MET A 71 17.59 8.03 -14.81
N SER A 72 18.31 8.12 -15.93
CA SER A 72 17.72 7.89 -17.26
C SER A 72 17.20 6.46 -17.41
N HIS A 73 17.91 5.47 -16.84
CA HIS A 73 17.46 4.09 -16.86
C HIS A 73 16.20 3.89 -16.00
N TRP A 74 16.17 4.48 -14.81
CA TRP A 74 14.96 4.51 -13.97
C TRP A 74 13.77 5.13 -14.69
N ASN A 75 13.92 6.31 -15.29
CA ASN A 75 12.82 6.98 -15.99
C ASN A 75 12.24 6.12 -17.13
N ALA A 76 13.09 5.39 -17.86
CA ALA A 76 12.63 4.45 -18.89
C ALA A 76 11.85 3.27 -18.29
N MET A 77 12.33 2.70 -17.18
CA MET A 77 11.62 1.62 -16.47
C MET A 77 10.29 2.10 -15.87
N ALA A 78 10.30 3.25 -15.19
CA ALA A 78 9.13 3.89 -14.62
C ALA A 78 8.07 4.12 -15.70
N SER A 79 8.45 4.65 -16.86
CA SER A 79 7.53 4.82 -17.98
C SER A 79 6.92 3.49 -18.43
N LEU A 80 7.71 2.41 -18.55
CA LEU A 80 7.18 1.09 -18.94
C LEU A 80 6.22 0.49 -17.90
N ILE A 81 6.55 0.65 -16.62
CA ILE A 81 5.76 0.13 -15.49
C ILE A 81 4.44 0.90 -15.36
N PHE A 82 4.49 2.23 -15.46
CA PHE A 82 3.32 3.08 -15.26
C PHE A 82 2.41 3.18 -16.50
N VAL A 83 2.95 3.05 -17.72
CA VAL A 83 2.15 3.01 -18.97
C VAL A 83 1.40 1.68 -19.12
N SER A 84 1.85 0.60 -18.46
CA SER A 84 1.12 -0.68 -18.44
C SER A 84 -0.10 -0.68 -17.49
N CYS A 85 -0.37 0.43 -16.78
CA CYS A 85 -1.57 0.57 -15.95
C CYS A 85 -2.75 1.04 -16.83
N PRO A 86 -3.81 0.22 -17.05
CA PRO A 86 -4.90 0.54 -17.97
C PRO A 86 -5.71 1.78 -17.59
N LEU A 87 -5.51 2.32 -16.39
CA LEU A 87 -6.18 3.51 -15.87
C LEU A 87 -5.61 4.83 -16.40
N TYR A 88 -4.52 4.80 -17.17
CA TYR A 88 -3.94 5.98 -17.81
C TYR A 88 -4.44 6.22 -19.25
N GLN A 89 -5.27 5.32 -19.78
CA GLN A 89 -5.78 5.44 -21.14
C GLN A 89 -7.16 6.11 -21.14
N ASP A 90 -7.12 7.43 -21.01
CA ASP A 90 -8.11 8.40 -21.53
C ASP A 90 -9.35 8.76 -20.65
N PRO A 91 -9.30 9.87 -19.88
CA PRO A 91 -10.48 10.44 -19.25
C PRO A 91 -11.49 11.10 -20.22
N GLN A 92 -11.23 11.15 -21.54
CA GLN A 92 -12.13 11.79 -22.52
C GLN A 92 -13.06 10.83 -23.28
N LEU A 93 -12.92 9.50 -23.13
CA LEU A 93 -13.73 8.54 -23.90
C LEU A 93 -15.07 8.11 -23.25
N LEU A 94 -15.43 8.66 -22.09
CA LEU A 94 -16.69 8.33 -21.40
C LEU A 94 -17.85 9.32 -21.62
N LEU A 95 -17.69 10.32 -22.51
CA LEU A 95 -18.74 11.30 -22.80
C LEU A 95 -19.32 11.25 -24.23
N SER A 96 -18.82 10.38 -25.11
CA SER A 96 -19.24 10.35 -26.53
C SER A 96 -20.21 9.22 -26.91
N LYS A 97 -20.75 8.45 -25.95
CA LYS A 97 -21.71 7.35 -26.22
C LYS A 97 -23.04 7.49 -25.48
N VAL A 98 -23.60 8.69 -25.50
CA VAL A 98 -25.05 8.89 -25.33
C VAL A 98 -25.62 9.28 -26.70
N ARG A 99 -26.46 8.39 -27.26
CA ARG A 99 -27.07 8.48 -28.61
C ARG A 99 -27.87 9.78 -28.83
N PRO A 100 -28.26 10.05 -30.08
CA PRO A 100 -29.69 9.95 -30.33
C PRO A 100 -30.02 8.98 -31.47
N LYS A 101 -31.13 8.25 -31.25
CA LYS A 101 -31.80 7.44 -32.26
C LYS A 101 -32.33 8.38 -33.35
N SER A 102 -32.14 7.98 -34.61
CA SER A 102 -33.04 8.31 -35.70
C SER A 102 -33.73 7.04 -36.17
#